data_AF-A0A117STH7-F1
#
_entry.id   AF-A0A117STH7-F1
#
_cell.length_a   1.000
_cell.length_b   1.000
_cell.length_c   1.000
_cell.angle_alpha   90.00
_cell.angle_beta   90.00
_cell.angle_gamma   90.00
#
_symmetry.space_group_name_H-M   'P 1'
#
loop_
_entity.id
_entity.type
_entity.pdbx_description
1 polymer ?
#
loop_
_entity_poly.entity_id
_entity_poly.type
_entity_poly.pdbx_seq_one_letter_code
_entity_poly.pdbx_strand_id
1 'polypeptide(L)'
;MNNNCIENIINLLASAYSIIMIEHYMILLLIIKARNNVNLQDQLLNLVRDHLDKEKRLIETARLNDCVSNDLANTIGEFISNINNGLLMVSDPEFVSSYISNFTDALRIIAKYMVNHEELASKVMTELQRVVRDGMKILM
;
A
#
# COMPACT_ATOMS: atom_id res chain seq x y z
N MET A 1 -18.30 -4.30 -20.07
CA MET A 1 -17.76 -4.57 -18.71
C MET A 1 -18.82 -5.35 -17.95
N ASN A 2 -18.48 -6.43 -17.27
CA ASN A 2 -19.44 -7.22 -16.49
C ASN A 2 -19.83 -6.44 -15.21
N ASN A 3 -21.11 -6.42 -14.82
CA ASN A 3 -21.55 -5.73 -13.59
C ASN A 3 -20.80 -6.23 -12.34
N ASN A 4 -20.46 -7.52 -12.31
CA ASN A 4 -19.64 -8.11 -11.23
C ASN A 4 -18.24 -7.47 -11.14
N CYS A 5 -17.69 -6.98 -12.25
CA CYS A 5 -16.38 -6.32 -12.25
C CYS A 5 -16.43 -4.92 -11.62
N ILE A 6 -17.47 -4.13 -11.91
CA ILE A 6 -17.65 -2.82 -11.28
C ILE A 6 -17.88 -2.99 -9.77
N GLU A 7 -18.71 -3.96 -9.38
CA GLU A 7 -18.98 -4.26 -7.97
C GLU A 7 -17.70 -4.67 -7.21
N ASN A 8 -16.87 -5.57 -7.78
CA ASN A 8 -15.59 -5.95 -7.18
C ASN A 8 -14.65 -4.76 -7.00
N ILE A 9 -14.58 -3.85 -7.97
CA ILE A 9 -13.75 -2.65 -7.87
C ILE A 9 -14.30 -1.69 -6.80
N ILE A 10 -15.62 -1.51 -6.71
CA ILE A 10 -16.25 -0.70 -5.65
C ILE A 10 -15.95 -1.28 -4.27
N ASN A 11 -16.09 -2.60 -4.10
CA ASN A 11 -15.80 -3.28 -2.84
C ASN A 11 -14.32 -3.15 -2.45
N LEU A 12 -13.41 -3.26 -3.42
CA LEU A 12 -11.99 -3.00 -3.22
C LEU A 12 -11.75 -1.56 -2.79
N LEU A 13 -12.29 -0.57 -3.51
CA LEU A 13 -12.12 0.85 -3.18
C LEU A 13 -12.62 1.18 -1.77
N ALA A 14 -13.78 0.65 -1.38
CA ALA A 14 -14.33 0.83 -0.04
C ALA A 14 -13.42 0.27 1.06
N SER A 15 -12.86 -0.92 0.83
CA SER A 15 -11.95 -1.59 1.78
C SER A 15 -10.55 -0.95 1.81
N ALA A 16 -10.07 -0.55 0.63
CA ALA A 16 -8.77 0.09 0.43
C ALA A 16 -8.71 1.44 1.13
N TYR A 17 -9.79 2.23 1.09
CA TYR A 17 -9.77 3.58 1.62
C TYR A 17 -9.41 3.63 3.12
N SER A 18 -9.93 2.70 3.92
CA SER A 18 -9.59 2.65 5.36
C SER A 18 -8.18 2.10 5.64
N ILE A 19 -7.70 1.16 4.83
CA ILE A 19 -6.43 0.46 5.10
C ILE A 19 -5.26 1.20 4.46
N ILE A 20 -5.35 1.45 3.16
CA ILE A 20 -4.27 2.02 2.34
C ILE A 20 -4.10 3.51 2.65
N MET A 21 -5.19 4.29 2.75
CA MET A 21 -5.03 5.74 2.93
C MET A 21 -4.82 6.13 4.39
N ILE A 22 -5.61 5.60 5.33
CA ILE A 22 -5.55 6.04 6.74
C ILE A 22 -4.33 5.47 7.46
N GLU A 23 -4.07 4.16 7.36
CA GLU A 23 -2.94 3.54 8.07
C GLU A 23 -1.59 4.08 7.55
N HIS A 24 -1.51 4.43 6.26
CA HIS A 24 -0.31 5.02 5.68
C HIS A 24 0.05 6.38 6.27
N TYR A 25 -0.94 7.29 6.41
CA TYR A 25 -0.73 8.55 7.12
C TYR A 25 -0.35 8.33 8.59
N MET A 26 -0.93 7.33 9.24
CA MET A 26 -0.57 6.97 10.62
C MET A 26 0.89 6.50 10.71
N ILE A 27 1.37 5.71 9.74
CA ILE A 27 2.77 5.29 9.66
C ILE A 27 3.70 6.49 9.44
N LEU A 28 3.37 7.40 8.53
CA LEU A 28 4.16 8.62 8.33
C LEU A 28 4.24 9.48 9.60
N LEU A 29 3.14 9.60 10.34
CA LEU A 29 3.12 10.27 11.65
C LEU A 29 3.97 9.52 12.69
N LEU A 30 3.92 8.19 12.70
CA LEU A 30 4.75 7.36 13.58
C LEU A 30 6.23 7.51 13.27
N ILE A 31 6.62 7.57 12.00
CA ILE A 31 8.00 7.84 11.57
C ILE A 31 8.48 9.17 12.17
N ILE A 32 7.67 10.23 12.10
CA ILE A 32 8.01 11.53 12.69
C ILE A 32 8.17 11.43 14.21
N LYS A 33 7.24 10.74 14.88
CA LYS A 33 7.24 10.61 16.35
C LYS A 33 8.34 9.70 16.88
N ALA A 34 8.69 8.62 16.16
CA ALA A 34 9.70 7.64 16.56
C ALA A 34 11.11 8.24 16.64
N ARG A 35 11.36 9.38 15.96
CA ARG A 35 12.62 10.13 16.08
C ARG A 35 12.99 10.50 17.51
N ASN A 36 11.99 10.70 18.38
CA ASN A 36 12.19 11.19 19.75
C ASN A 36 11.59 10.25 20.81
N ASN A 37 11.12 9.05 20.43
CA ASN A 37 10.43 8.14 21.36
C ASN A 37 10.80 6.68 21.07
N VAL A 38 11.66 6.11 21.91
CA VAL A 38 12.20 4.75 21.79
C VAL A 38 11.10 3.68 21.75
N ASN A 39 10.03 3.83 22.55
CA ASN A 39 8.93 2.87 22.55
C ASN A 39 8.22 2.78 21.19
N LEU A 40 8.21 3.88 20.42
CA LEU A 40 7.64 3.88 19.06
C LEU A 40 8.62 3.32 18.02
N GLN A 41 9.93 3.35 18.30
CA GLN A 41 10.95 2.72 17.43
C GLN A 41 10.75 1.21 17.40
N ASP A 42 10.48 0.57 18.55
CA ASP A 42 10.28 -0.88 18.62
C ASP A 42 9.01 -1.35 17.87
N GLN A 43 8.04 -0.47 17.69
CA GLN A 43 6.75 -0.80 17.06
C GLN A 43 6.71 -0.52 15.56
N LEU A 44 7.46 0.48 15.08
CA LEU A 44 7.33 1.00 13.71
C LEU A 44 7.56 -0.08 12.65
N LEU A 45 8.61 -0.90 12.78
CA LEU A 45 8.93 -1.91 11.76
C LEU A 45 7.82 -2.97 11.64
N ASN A 46 7.23 -3.38 12.77
CA ASN A 46 6.11 -4.31 12.79
C ASN A 46 4.84 -3.68 12.19
N LEU A 47 4.57 -2.41 12.49
CA LEU A 47 3.42 -1.69 11.92
C LEU A 47 3.53 -1.53 10.41
N VAL A 48 4.72 -1.26 9.87
CA VAL A 48 4.96 -1.23 8.42
C VAL A 48 4.71 -2.62 7.82
N ARG A 49 5.23 -3.69 8.44
CA ARG A 49 5.00 -5.06 7.95
C ARG A 49 3.51 -5.41 7.93
N ASP A 50 2.82 -5.18 9.04
CA ASP A 50 1.39 -5.51 9.20
C ASP A 50 0.53 -4.74 8.20
N HIS A 51 0.86 -3.47 7.96
CA HIS A 51 0.18 -2.65 6.96
C HIS A 51 0.34 -3.23 5.55
N LEU A 52 1.59 -3.45 5.11
CA LEU A 52 1.89 -4.01 3.79
C LEU A 52 1.24 -5.39 3.58
N ASP A 53 1.20 -6.23 4.61
CA ASP A 53 0.53 -7.54 4.57
C ASP A 53 -0.99 -7.43 4.42
N LYS A 54 -1.63 -6.41 5.01
CA LYS A 54 -3.07 -6.17 4.82
C LYS A 54 -3.36 -5.71 3.39
N GLU A 55 -2.55 -4.79 2.85
CA GLU A 55 -2.73 -4.28 1.49
C GLU A 55 -2.56 -5.39 0.45
N LYS A 56 -1.53 -6.23 0.62
CA LYS A 56 -1.31 -7.39 -0.23
C LYS A 56 -2.54 -8.28 -0.29
N ARG A 57 -3.04 -8.69 0.88
CA ARG A 57 -4.23 -9.55 1.00
C ARG A 57 -5.45 -8.92 0.35
N LEU A 58 -5.64 -7.62 0.56
CA LEU A 58 -6.78 -6.86 0.03
C LEU A 58 -6.78 -6.84 -1.50
N ILE A 59 -5.65 -6.58 -2.13
CA ILE A 59 -5.54 -6.55 -3.60
C ILE A 59 -5.62 -7.95 -4.20
N GLU A 60 -4.94 -8.94 -3.63
CA GLU A 60 -4.97 -10.32 -4.11
C GLU A 60 -6.39 -10.91 -4.04
N THR A 61 -7.19 -10.53 -3.04
CA THR A 61 -8.58 -10.99 -2.87
C THR A 61 -9.55 -10.36 -3.87
N ALA A 62 -9.24 -9.18 -4.42
CA ALA A 62 -10.15 -8.45 -5.31
C ALA A 62 -10.33 -9.07 -6.70
N ARG A 63 -9.47 -10.03 -7.09
CA ARG A 63 -9.57 -10.82 -8.34
C ARG A 63 -9.87 -9.96 -9.58
N LEU A 64 -9.08 -8.90 -9.78
CA LEU A 64 -9.32 -7.88 -10.81
C LEU A 64 -8.90 -8.28 -12.24
N ASN A 65 -8.28 -9.44 -12.44
CA ASN A 65 -7.59 -9.79 -13.69
C ASN A 65 -8.46 -9.71 -14.95
N ASP A 66 -9.76 -10.02 -14.85
CA ASP A 66 -10.69 -9.98 -15.98
C ASP A 66 -11.48 -8.66 -16.07
N CYS A 67 -11.19 -7.71 -15.16
CA CYS A 67 -12.00 -6.51 -14.93
C CYS A 67 -11.33 -5.22 -15.35
N VAL A 68 -10.02 -5.24 -15.61
CA VAL A 68 -9.21 -4.04 -15.83
C VAL A 68 -8.46 -4.11 -17.15
N SER A 69 -8.12 -2.96 -17.72
CA SER A 69 -7.26 -2.91 -18.90
C SER A 69 -5.85 -3.43 -18.57
N ASN A 70 -5.10 -3.83 -19.59
CA ASN A 70 -3.70 -4.26 -19.42
C ASN A 70 -2.85 -3.17 -18.72
N ASP A 71 -3.08 -1.90 -19.00
CA ASP A 71 -2.34 -0.80 -18.37
C ASP A 71 -2.61 -0.69 -16.86
N LEU A 72 -3.87 -0.88 -16.45
CA LEU A 72 -4.24 -0.90 -15.03
C LEU A 72 -3.75 -2.19 -14.35
N ALA A 73 -3.81 -3.33 -15.03
CA ALA A 73 -3.22 -4.57 -14.54
C ALA A 73 -1.71 -4.41 -14.28
N ASN A 74 -0.98 -3.76 -15.19
CA ASN A 74 0.44 -3.45 -15.02
C ASN A 74 0.68 -2.53 -13.82
N THR A 75 -0.14 -1.49 -13.66
CA THR A 75 -0.04 -0.55 -12.52
C THR A 75 -0.30 -1.25 -11.18
N ILE A 76 -1.27 -2.17 -11.12
CA ILE A 76 -1.52 -3.01 -9.95
C ILE A 76 -0.33 -3.95 -9.70
N GLY A 77 0.25 -4.52 -10.75
CA GLY A 77 1.46 -5.35 -10.67
C GLY A 77 2.66 -4.60 -10.08
N GLU A 78 2.90 -3.35 -10.53
CA GLU A 78 3.92 -2.46 -9.97
C GLU A 78 3.69 -2.23 -8.47
N PHE A 79 2.44 -1.98 -8.07
CA PHE A 79 2.09 -1.77 -6.67
C PHE A 79 2.31 -3.03 -5.81
N ILE A 80 1.87 -4.20 -6.27
CA ILE A 80 2.12 -5.49 -5.60
C ILE A 80 3.63 -5.77 -5.48
N SER A 81 4.40 -5.49 -6.54
CA SER A 81 5.86 -5.62 -6.47
C SER A 81 6.47 -4.68 -5.44
N ASN A 82 5.97 -3.45 -5.33
CA ASN A 82 6.42 -2.49 -4.33
C ASN A 82 6.10 -2.96 -2.90
N ILE A 83 4.92 -3.54 -2.66
CA ILE A 83 4.56 -4.18 -1.38
C ILE A 83 5.55 -5.29 -1.03
N ASN A 84 5.78 -6.22 -1.96
CA ASN A 84 6.69 -7.35 -1.74
C ASN A 84 8.12 -6.87 -1.43
N ASN A 85 8.60 -5.83 -2.12
CA ASN A 85 9.90 -5.23 -1.84
C ASN A 85 9.96 -4.62 -0.43
N GLY A 86 8.89 -3.97 0.02
CA GLY A 86 8.81 -3.45 1.39
C GLY A 86 8.81 -4.57 2.45
N LEU A 87 8.04 -5.63 2.23
CA LEU A 87 8.01 -6.80 3.11
C LEU A 87 9.36 -7.49 3.22
N LEU A 88 10.08 -7.63 2.08
CA LEU A 88 11.44 -8.14 2.05
C LEU A 88 12.38 -7.22 2.83
N MET A 89 12.33 -5.90 2.60
CA MET A 89 13.14 -4.91 3.31
C MET A 89 12.95 -4.98 4.82
N VAL A 90 11.70 -4.97 5.31
CA VAL A 90 11.43 -4.98 6.77
C VAL A 90 11.66 -6.34 7.43
N SER A 91 11.93 -7.39 6.65
CA SER A 91 12.22 -8.74 7.14
C SER A 91 13.67 -9.16 6.88
N ASP A 92 14.44 -8.34 6.15
CA ASP A 92 15.85 -8.56 5.87
C ASP A 92 16.67 -8.42 7.16
N PRO A 93 17.42 -9.45 7.60
CA PRO A 93 18.26 -9.38 8.79
C PRO A 93 19.27 -8.24 8.77
N GLU A 94 19.82 -7.90 7.60
CA GLU A 94 20.79 -6.79 7.48
C GLU A 94 20.10 -5.45 7.73
N PHE A 95 18.95 -5.24 7.10
CA PHE A 95 18.13 -4.05 7.35
C PHE A 95 17.68 -3.95 8.81
N VAL A 96 17.21 -5.04 9.42
CA VAL A 96 16.82 -5.09 10.84
C VAL A 96 18.00 -4.77 11.75
N SER A 97 19.19 -5.29 11.45
CA SER A 97 20.40 -4.95 12.19
C SER A 97 20.75 -3.46 12.05
N SER A 98 20.59 -2.88 10.85
CA SER A 98 20.79 -1.45 10.61
C SER A 98 19.75 -0.61 11.36
N TYR A 99 18.51 -1.07 11.42
CA TYR A 99 17.43 -0.42 12.16
C TYR A 99 17.75 -0.27 13.65
N ILE A 100 18.34 -1.30 14.27
CA ILE A 100 18.73 -1.29 15.68
C ILE A 100 19.99 -0.45 15.92
N SER A 101 21.01 -0.60 15.06
CA SER A 101 22.33 0.02 15.26
C SER A 101 22.45 1.45 14.74
N ASN A 102 21.67 1.81 13.72
CA ASN A 102 21.62 3.13 13.10
C ASN A 102 20.17 3.49 12.70
N PHE A 103 19.34 3.67 13.72
CA PHE A 103 17.92 3.96 13.55
C PHE A 103 17.64 5.16 12.63
N THR A 104 18.46 6.22 12.67
CA THR A 104 18.21 7.42 11.86
C THR A 104 18.30 7.14 10.36
N ASP A 105 19.28 6.37 9.91
CA ASP A 105 19.43 6.04 8.50
C ASP A 105 18.40 5.02 8.04
N ALA A 106 18.11 4.00 8.86
CA ALA A 106 17.02 3.07 8.58
C ALA A 106 15.66 3.78 8.49
N LEU A 107 15.40 4.75 9.37
CA LEU A 107 14.18 5.56 9.34
C LEU A 107 14.06 6.39 8.06
N ARG A 108 15.17 6.93 7.54
CA ARG A 108 15.18 7.64 6.24
C ARG A 108 14.81 6.71 5.08
N ILE A 109 15.30 5.48 5.11
CA ILE A 109 14.98 4.46 4.09
C ILE A 109 13.48 4.13 4.16
N ILE A 110 12.94 3.86 5.36
CA ILE A 110 11.51 3.59 5.55
C ILE A 110 10.66 4.78 5.09
N ALA A 111 11.02 6.01 5.49
CA ALA A 111 10.28 7.20 5.10
C ALA A 111 10.23 7.37 3.58
N LYS A 112 11.38 7.21 2.90
CA LYS A 112 11.45 7.27 1.44
C LYS A 112 10.62 6.18 0.77
N TYR A 113 10.69 4.95 1.31
CA TYR A 113 9.87 3.84 0.84
C TYR A 113 8.38 4.16 0.97
N MET A 114 7.92 4.58 2.15
CA MET A 114 6.51 4.88 2.40
C MET A 114 5.99 6.01 1.52
N VAL A 115 6.75 7.08 1.29
CA VAL A 115 6.31 8.15 0.37
C VAL A 115 6.14 7.63 -1.06
N ASN A 116 7.11 6.87 -1.57
CA ASN A 116 7.00 6.28 -2.91
C ASN A 116 5.86 5.24 -3.00
N HIS A 117 5.62 4.52 -1.92
CA HIS A 117 4.50 3.58 -1.81
C HIS A 117 3.15 4.30 -1.87
N GLU A 118 3.00 5.44 -1.20
CA GLU A 118 1.80 6.30 -1.25
C GLU A 118 1.47 6.73 -2.68
N GLU A 119 2.49 7.15 -3.44
CA GLU A 119 2.32 7.62 -4.81
C GLU A 119 1.77 6.50 -5.72
N LEU A 120 2.31 5.28 -5.58
CA LEU A 120 1.83 4.11 -6.31
C LEU A 120 0.41 3.71 -5.88
N ALA A 121 0.13 3.72 -4.57
CA ALA A 121 -1.20 3.45 -4.05
C ALA A 121 -2.24 4.43 -4.62
N SER A 122 -1.94 5.73 -4.58
CA SER A 122 -2.78 6.80 -5.11
C SER A 122 -3.04 6.65 -6.62
N LYS A 123 -2.02 6.27 -7.38
CA LYS A 123 -2.14 5.98 -8.82
C LYS A 123 -3.11 4.83 -9.08
N VAL A 124 -2.98 3.71 -8.35
CA VAL A 124 -3.90 2.56 -8.46
C VAL A 124 -5.33 2.97 -8.10
N MET A 125 -5.53 3.68 -6.98
CA MET A 125 -6.86 4.11 -6.54
C MET A 125 -7.54 5.05 -7.55
N THR A 126 -6.78 5.97 -8.12
CA THR A 126 -7.28 6.91 -9.14
C THR A 126 -7.76 6.17 -10.38
N GLU A 127 -6.99 5.20 -10.87
CA GLU A 127 -7.38 4.41 -12.05
C GLU A 127 -8.59 3.51 -11.76
N LEU A 128 -8.66 2.88 -10.59
CA LEU A 128 -9.84 2.10 -10.18
C LEU A 128 -11.10 2.97 -10.11
N GLN A 129 -11.01 4.17 -9.54
CA GLN A 129 -12.12 5.13 -9.51
C GLN A 129 -12.54 5.58 -10.91
N ARG A 130 -11.58 5.75 -11.84
CA ARG A 130 -11.87 6.07 -13.23
C ARG A 130 -12.65 4.94 -13.89
N VAL A 131 -12.25 3.68 -13.70
CA VAL A 131 -12.97 2.50 -14.22
C VAL A 131 -14.41 2.46 -13.70
N VAL A 132 -14.64 2.69 -12.41
CA VAL A 132 -16.00 2.75 -11.84
C VAL A 132 -16.81 3.88 -12.47
N ARG A 133 -16.24 5.09 -12.58
CA ARG A 133 -16.91 6.25 -13.15
C ARG A 133 -17.32 6.02 -14.60
N ASP A 134 -16.40 5.47 -15.41
CA ASP A 134 -16.65 5.18 -16.82
C ASP A 134 -17.68 4.04 -16.96
N GLY A 135 -17.60 3.02 -16.12
CA GLY A 135 -18.59 1.94 -16.04
C GLY A 135 -20.00 2.43 -15.69
N MET A 136 -20.13 3.30 -14.69
CA MET A 136 -21.42 3.88 -14.28
C MET A 136 -22.07 4.74 -15.36
N LYS A 137 -21.28 5.50 -16.14
CA LYS A 137 -21.80 6.27 -17.28
C LYS A 137 -22.39 5.42 -18.40
N ILE A 138 -21.91 4.19 -18.56
CA ILE A 138 -22.42 3.25 -19.57
C ILE A 138 -23.71 2.58 -19.10
N LEU A 139 -23.88 2.42 -17.79
CA LEU A 139 -25.06 1.80 -17.17
C LEU A 139 -26.26 2.75 -17.01
N MET A 140 -26.01 4.06 -17.04
CA MET A 140 -27.03 5.12 -17.03
C MET A 140 -27.50 5.46 -18.45
#